data_AF-A0A382MPH7-F1
#
_entry.id   AF-A0A382MPH7-F1
#
_cell.length_a   1.000
_cell.length_b   1.000
_cell.length_c   1.000
_cell.angle_alpha   90.00
_cell.angle_beta   90.00
_cell.angle_gamma   90.00
#
_symmetry.space_group_name_H-M   'P 1'
#
loop_
_entity.id
_entity.type
_entity.pdbx_description
1 polymer ?
#
loop_
_entity_poly.entity_id
_entity_poly.type
_entity_poly.pdbx_seq_one_letter_code
_entity_poly.pdbx_strand_id
1 'polypeptide(L)'
;MKYLIGSILLCSFGCITVQQVENERAIQHVVLCWLKEPGNTEHRNQIIEVSKTFRKIPGVLEVRVGKVIESDRSIVDDSFDVGILVTVSNVERLQEYLDHPIHQK
;
A
#
# COMPACT_ATOMS: atom_id res chain seq x y z
N MET A 1 -42.71 -20.05 -50.60
CA MET A 1 -41.70 -18.98 -50.49
C MET A 1 -41.19 -19.00 -49.05
N LYS A 2 -40.19 -19.82 -48.70
CA LYS A 2 -38.75 -19.50 -48.72
C LYS A 2 -38.45 -18.06 -48.27
N TYR A 3 -38.29 -17.86 -46.97
CA TYR A 3 -37.46 -16.77 -46.44
C TYR A 3 -36.57 -17.33 -45.34
N LEU A 4 -35.33 -17.55 -45.74
CA LEU A 4 -34.16 -17.85 -44.94
C LEU A 4 -33.77 -16.55 -44.23
N ILE A 5 -34.09 -16.42 -42.94
CA ILE A 5 -33.62 -15.31 -42.11
C ILE A 5 -32.38 -15.81 -41.38
N GLY A 6 -31.21 -15.59 -41.99
CA GLY A 6 -29.95 -15.60 -41.27
C GLY A 6 -29.85 -14.33 -40.44
N SER A 7 -29.46 -14.44 -39.17
CA SER A 7 -29.04 -13.28 -38.39
C SER A 7 -27.89 -13.65 -37.46
N ILE A 8 -26.70 -13.42 -38.00
CA ILE A 8 -25.46 -12.91 -37.40
C ILE A 8 -25.38 -13.04 -35.87
N LEU A 9 -24.54 -13.99 -35.43
CA LEU A 9 -24.02 -14.07 -34.07
C LEU A 9 -23.06 -12.89 -33.85
N LEU A 10 -23.54 -11.82 -33.22
CA LEU A 10 -22.75 -10.65 -32.87
C LEU A 10 -21.88 -11.00 -31.65
N CYS A 11 -20.70 -11.59 -31.89
CA CYS A 11 -19.67 -11.74 -30.86
C CYS A 11 -19.14 -10.35 -30.49
N SER A 12 -19.77 -9.71 -29.51
CA SER A 12 -19.19 -8.55 -28.82
C SER A 12 -17.94 -9.03 -28.08
N PHE A 13 -16.78 -8.93 -28.71
CA PHE A 13 -15.50 -8.87 -28.04
C PHE A 13 -15.51 -7.62 -27.16
N GLY A 14 -15.97 -7.76 -25.93
CA GLY A 14 -15.74 -6.77 -24.90
C GLY A 14 -14.22 -6.64 -24.74
N CYS A 15 -13.64 -5.56 -25.26
CA CYS A 15 -12.33 -5.12 -24.83
C CYS A 15 -12.43 -4.89 -23.32
N ILE A 16 -11.95 -5.85 -22.54
CA ILE A 16 -11.62 -5.60 -21.15
C ILE A 16 -10.38 -4.72 -21.22
N THR A 17 -10.59 -3.41 -21.19
CA THR A 17 -9.51 -2.49 -20.86
C THR A 17 -9.13 -2.81 -19.43
N VAL A 18 -8.12 -3.67 -19.25
CA VAL A 18 -7.43 -3.83 -17.98
C VAL A 18 -6.88 -2.46 -17.68
N GLN A 19 -7.53 -1.74 -16.75
CA GLN A 19 -7.02 -0.50 -16.22
C GLN A 19 -5.73 -0.89 -15.49
N GLN A 20 -4.59 -0.78 -16.16
CA GLN A 20 -3.31 -0.86 -15.49
C GLN A 20 -3.32 0.28 -14.48
N VAL A 21 -3.47 -0.08 -13.20
CA VAL A 21 -3.25 0.86 -12.11
C VAL A 21 -1.90 1.49 -12.38
N GLU A 22 -1.88 2.81 -12.51
CA GLU A 22 -0.73 3.65 -12.90
C GLU A 22 0.39 3.50 -11.85
N ASN A 23 1.08 2.36 -11.83
CA ASN A 23 2.04 1.97 -10.79
C ASN A 23 3.44 2.53 -11.10
N GLU A 24 3.68 3.03 -12.31
CA GLU A 24 4.96 3.63 -12.69
C GLU A 24 5.24 4.97 -12.00
N ARG A 25 4.26 5.56 -11.32
CA ARG A 25 4.38 6.87 -10.61
C ARG A 25 4.06 6.82 -9.11
N ALA A 26 3.79 5.64 -8.57
CA ALA A 26 3.44 5.51 -7.16
C ALA A 26 4.60 5.94 -6.25
N ILE A 27 4.29 6.72 -5.21
CA ILE A 27 5.23 7.15 -4.19
C ILE A 27 5.24 6.13 -3.07
N GLN A 28 6.45 5.75 -2.65
CA GLN A 28 6.70 4.92 -1.48
C GLN A 28 7.19 5.78 -0.32
N HIS A 29 6.33 6.01 0.67
CA HIS A 29 6.68 6.67 1.91
C HIS A 29 7.19 5.63 2.91
N VAL A 30 8.50 5.68 3.21
CA VAL A 30 9.19 4.71 4.07
C VAL A 30 9.50 5.35 5.41
N VAL A 31 9.14 4.68 6.50
CA VAL A 31 9.40 5.12 7.87
C VAL A 31 10.11 4.00 8.63
N LEU A 32 11.21 4.33 9.30
CA LEU A 32 11.91 3.46 10.23
C LEU A 32 11.76 4.04 11.63
N CYS A 33 11.25 3.26 12.57
CA CYS A 33 10.98 3.69 13.94
C CYS A 33 12.00 3.08 14.90
N TRP A 34 12.71 3.94 15.63
CA TRP A 34 13.48 3.55 16.82
C TRP A 34 12.65 3.85 18.07
N LEU A 35 12.40 2.82 18.87
CA LEU A 35 11.70 2.98 20.14
C LEU A 35 12.65 3.61 21.17
N LYS A 36 12.08 4.39 22.10
CA LYS A 36 12.81 4.87 23.27
C LYS A 36 13.31 3.73 24.15
N GLU A 37 12.56 2.63 24.17
CA GLU A 37 12.94 1.35 24.75
C GLU A 37 13.13 0.33 23.61
N PRO A 38 14.35 0.19 23.06
CA PRO A 38 14.61 -0.74 21.96
C PRO A 38 14.23 -2.17 22.35
N GLY A 39 13.61 -2.91 21.44
CA GLY A 39 13.21 -4.29 21.70
C GLY A 39 11.87 -4.46 22.44
N ASN A 40 11.22 -3.37 22.90
CA ASN A 40 9.96 -3.48 23.61
C ASN A 40 8.83 -4.02 22.69
N THR A 41 8.46 -5.29 22.91
CA THR A 41 7.48 -6.02 22.09
C THR A 41 6.09 -5.37 22.13
N GLU A 42 5.67 -4.84 23.26
CA GLU A 42 4.36 -4.21 23.40
C GLU A 42 4.28 -2.93 22.56
N HIS A 43 5.28 -2.04 22.69
CA HIS A 43 5.34 -0.82 21.90
C HIS A 43 5.50 -1.10 20.39
N ARG A 44 6.27 -2.13 20.00
CA ARG A 44 6.35 -2.60 18.61
C ARG A 44 4.97 -2.98 18.08
N ASN A 45 4.22 -3.78 18.83
CA ASN A 45 2.88 -4.22 18.43
C ASN A 45 1.90 -3.05 18.32
N GLN A 46 1.97 -2.07 19.23
CA GLN A 46 1.14 -0.87 19.17
C GLN A 46 1.37 -0.08 17.87
N ILE A 47 2.63 0.17 17.50
CA ILE A 47 2.97 0.84 16.23
C ILE A 47 2.46 0.02 15.04
N ILE A 48 2.66 -1.30 15.04
CA ILE A 48 2.22 -2.19 13.98
C ILE A 48 0.69 -2.11 13.80
N GLU A 49 -0.08 -2.23 14.89
CA GLU A 49 -1.54 -2.23 14.83
C GLU A 49 -2.10 -0.87 14.41
N VAL A 50 -1.56 0.24 14.93
CA VAL A 50 -1.93 1.59 14.48
C VAL A 50 -1.62 1.75 12.99
N SER A 51 -0.43 1.37 12.54
CA SER A 51 -0.02 1.49 11.13
C SER A 51 -0.92 0.69 10.19
N LYS A 52 -1.40 -0.49 10.60
CA LYS A 52 -2.36 -1.27 9.80
C LYS A 52 -3.66 -0.51 9.52
N THR A 53 -4.06 0.41 10.41
CA THR A 53 -5.28 1.21 10.22
C THR A 53 -5.17 2.24 9.11
N PHE A 54 -3.95 2.60 8.69
CA PHE A 54 -3.71 3.56 7.60
C PHE A 54 -4.29 3.10 6.26
N ARG A 55 -4.54 1.79 6.07
CA ARG A 55 -5.26 1.26 4.90
C ARG A 55 -6.68 1.80 4.75
N LYS A 56 -7.25 2.37 5.82
CA LYS A 56 -8.59 2.99 5.82
C LYS A 56 -8.58 4.43 5.32
N ILE A 57 -7.39 5.03 5.12
CA ILE A 57 -7.25 6.40 4.67
C ILE A 57 -7.46 6.46 3.14
N PRO A 58 -8.38 7.30 2.63
CA PRO A 58 -8.57 7.47 1.20
C PRO A 58 -7.27 7.84 0.47
N GLY A 59 -7.02 7.25 -0.70
CA GLY A 59 -5.81 7.50 -1.48
C GLY A 59 -4.60 6.65 -1.12
N VAL A 60 -4.64 5.92 0.01
CA VAL A 60 -3.64 4.89 0.32
C VAL A 60 -3.87 3.65 -0.54
N LEU A 61 -2.86 3.28 -1.32
CA LEU A 61 -2.88 2.11 -2.20
C LEU A 61 -2.44 0.84 -1.47
N GLU A 62 -1.42 0.95 -0.63
CA GLU A 62 -0.87 -0.17 0.13
C GLU A 62 -0.27 0.31 1.46
N VAL A 63 -0.33 -0.55 2.47
CA VAL A 63 0.46 -0.41 3.69
C VAL A 63 1.14 -1.74 3.98
N ARG A 64 2.46 -1.74 4.14
CA ARG A 64 3.23 -2.84 4.71
C ARG A 64 3.89 -2.37 5.99
N VAL A 65 3.88 -3.23 7.00
CA VAL A 65 4.48 -2.92 8.29
C VAL A 65 5.02 -4.20 8.91
N GLY A 66 6.17 -4.11 9.56
CA GLY A 66 6.81 -5.26 10.18
C GLY A 66 7.90 -4.87 11.16
N LYS A 67 8.24 -5.81 12.05
CA LYS A 67 9.39 -5.70 12.93
C LYS A 67 10.69 -5.92 12.14
N VAL A 68 11.77 -5.34 12.61
CA VAL A 68 13.13 -5.64 12.12
C VAL A 68 13.47 -7.13 12.32
N ILE A 69 14.37 -7.64 11.49
CA ILE A 69 15.06 -8.92 11.68
C ILE A 69 16.56 -8.63 11.69
N GLU A 70 17.24 -9.05 12.75
CA GLU A 70 18.69 -8.89 12.89
C GLU A 70 19.45 -9.56 11.74
N SER A 71 20.55 -8.96 11.30
CA SER A 71 21.36 -9.44 10.19
C SER A 71 22.85 -9.32 10.48
N ASP A 72 23.58 -10.42 10.27
CA ASP A 72 25.05 -10.44 10.36
C ASP A 72 25.76 -9.69 9.21
N ARG A 73 25.01 -9.15 8.25
CA ARG A 73 25.57 -8.48 7.05
C ARG A 73 25.83 -7.01 7.36
N SER A 74 27.08 -6.59 7.26
CA SER A 74 27.52 -5.22 7.58
C SER A 74 26.87 -4.09 6.76
N ILE A 75 26.22 -4.40 5.64
CA ILE A 75 25.49 -3.42 4.81
C ILE A 75 24.04 -3.19 5.24
N VAL A 76 23.52 -4.00 6.18
CA VAL A 76 22.13 -3.92 6.64
C VAL A 76 22.09 -3.08 7.90
N ASP A 77 21.29 -2.02 7.89
CA ASP A 77 20.89 -1.34 9.13
C ASP A 77 19.68 -2.10 9.69
N ASP A 78 19.87 -2.79 10.80
CA ASP A 78 18.85 -3.50 11.57
C ASP A 78 18.64 -2.86 12.96
N SER A 79 19.08 -1.61 13.15
CA SER A 79 19.01 -0.94 14.45
C SER A 79 17.62 -0.40 14.80
N PHE A 80 16.71 -0.29 13.83
CA PHE A 80 15.33 0.16 14.03
C PHE A 80 14.44 -0.97 14.57
N ASP A 81 13.28 -0.64 15.14
CA ASP A 81 12.36 -1.63 15.71
C ASP A 81 11.26 -2.05 14.73
N VAL A 82 10.69 -1.08 14.02
CA VAL A 82 9.56 -1.26 13.10
C VAL A 82 9.80 -0.49 11.80
N GLY A 83 9.56 -1.14 10.67
CA GLY A 83 9.52 -0.50 9.35
C GLY A 83 8.07 -0.39 8.86
N ILE A 84 7.72 0.77 8.30
CA ILE A 84 6.41 1.05 7.70
C ILE A 84 6.63 1.54 6.27
N LEU A 85 5.85 1.00 5.34
CA LEU A 85 5.78 1.43 3.95
C LEU A 85 4.33 1.79 3.65
N VAL A 86 4.11 3.01 3.17
CA VAL A 86 2.82 3.46 2.65
C VAL A 86 2.99 3.82 1.17
N THR A 87 2.14 3.24 0.33
CA THR A 87 2.14 3.52 -1.11
C THR A 87 0.95 4.39 -1.46
N VAL A 88 1.19 5.49 -2.18
CA VAL A 88 0.17 6.41 -2.70
C VAL A 88 0.46 6.72 -4.17
N SER A 89 -0.52 7.24 -4.92
CA SER A 89 -0.34 7.48 -6.35
C SER A 89 0.51 8.71 -6.70
N ASN A 90 0.55 9.73 -5.83
CA ASN A 90 1.27 10.98 -6.07
C ASN A 90 1.45 11.81 -4.78
N VAL A 91 2.09 12.98 -4.90
CA VAL A 91 2.43 13.86 -3.77
C VAL A 91 1.19 14.45 -3.09
N GLU A 92 0.14 14.78 -3.84
CA GLU A 92 -1.12 15.29 -3.28
C GLU A 92 -1.76 14.24 -2.36
N ARG A 93 -1.82 12.97 -2.81
CA ARG A 93 -2.30 11.85 -1.97
C ARG A 93 -1.42 11.58 -0.76
N LEU A 94 -0.10 11.80 -0.87
CA LEU A 94 0.77 11.71 0.30
C LEU A 94 0.40 12.79 1.33
N GLN A 95 0.18 14.03 0.89
CA GLN A 95 -0.20 15.12 1.79
C GLN A 95 -1.56 14.86 2.45
N GLU A 96 -2.57 14.41 1.69
CA GLU A 96 -3.86 13.99 2.24
C GLU A 96 -3.72 12.87 3.28
N TYR A 97 -2.85 11.89 3.03
CA TYR A 97 -2.53 10.84 3.99
C TYR A 97 -1.95 11.41 5.29
N LEU A 98 -0.96 12.31 5.18
CA LEU A 98 -0.31 12.92 6.33
C LEU A 98 -1.29 13.75 7.16
N ASP A 99 -2.18 14.51 6.52
CA ASP A 99 -3.14 15.39 7.21
C ASP A 99 -4.37 14.63 7.74
N HIS A 100 -4.56 13.36 7.36
CA HIS A 100 -5.77 12.62 7.70
C HIS A 100 -5.89 12.39 9.23
N PRO A 101 -7.08 12.54 9.84
CA PRO A 101 -7.27 12.35 11.30
C PRO A 101 -6.93 10.96 11.84
N ILE A 102 -6.81 9.94 10.98
CA ILE A 102 -6.34 8.60 11.39
C ILE A 102 -4.82 8.60 11.55
N HIS A 103 -4.08 9.35 10.73
CA HIS A 103 -2.62 9.46 10.81
C HIS A 103 -2.19 10.34 12.00
N GLN A 104 -2.97 11.37 12.32
CA GLN A 104 -2.67 12.34 13.39
C GLN A 104 -2.97 11.84 14.82
N LYS A 105 -3.32 10.56 15.00
CA LYS A 105 -3.66 9.95 16.30
C LYS A 105 -2.56 9.02 16.76
#